data_AF-A0A6J3CFP1-F1
#
_entry.id   AF-A0A6J3CFP1-F1
#
_cell.length_a   1.000
_cell.length_b   1.000
_cell.length_c   1.000
_cell.angle_alpha   90.00
_cell.angle_beta   90.00
_cell.angle_gamma   90.00
#
_symmetry.space_group_name_H-M   'P 1'
#
loop_
_entity.id
_entity.type
_entity.pdbx_description
1 polymer ?
#
loop_
_entity_poly.entity_id
_entity_poly.type
_entity_poly.pdbx_seq_one_letter_code
_entity_poly.pdbx_strand_id
1 'polypeptide(L)'
;MEPVSAAVSAVLPAGGSGERLGGATPKQFCGLQGRPLVSYAVRAMERVSWISDIIVVVSPENIETMKSIIEKYGHKRVTVVKGGITRHRSIFNGLKVFAENQSSNRLLQKPEVVIIHDAVRPFVEEDILLKVVTAAKDHGAAGAIRPLVSTVIASGEDGCLDHSLERARYRASEMPQAFLFDIIYQAYQQCTDHDLDYGTECLHLALKYCKTNAKLVEGTADLWKVTYKRDLYAAESIIKDNLSQQICIITDLKEAVAQVGFLLHESLKSQVKVEAISISLSKNDSHLQNIFSGECYNFLCINDKEYATEEIQQLVDMLEKSNIPLLYPVVLILVHLSISENISFSIGLEELTKIKKFAREVKKKNILVYGLLIQCKDHFSLQETVNSAAALTMALIKDRNPELIGQLLVA
;
A
#
# COMPACT_ATOMS: atom_id res chain seq x y z
N MET A 1 19.69 -13.55 -3.15
CA MET A 1 18.95 -14.19 -4.25
C MET A 1 19.70 -13.86 -5.53
N GLU A 2 20.00 -14.86 -6.36
CA GLU A 2 20.54 -14.59 -7.68
C GLU A 2 19.51 -13.80 -8.50
N PRO A 3 19.93 -12.81 -9.30
CA PRO A 3 19.01 -12.05 -10.13
C PRO A 3 18.33 -12.98 -11.14
N VAL A 4 17.01 -12.84 -11.30
CA VAL A 4 16.28 -13.52 -12.38
C VAL A 4 16.93 -13.11 -13.69
N SER A 5 17.57 -14.06 -14.39
CA SER A 5 18.27 -13.78 -15.65
C SER A 5 17.33 -13.50 -16.83
N ALA A 6 16.02 -13.65 -16.64
CA ALA A 6 14.99 -13.51 -17.66
C ALA A 6 14.48 -12.07 -17.76
N ALA A 7 14.14 -11.64 -18.97
CA ALA A 7 13.38 -10.40 -19.16
C ALA A 7 11.93 -10.62 -18.70
N VAL A 8 11.48 -9.89 -17.68
CA VAL A 8 10.15 -10.06 -17.08
C VAL A 8 9.33 -8.77 -17.13
N SER A 9 8.08 -8.88 -17.58
CA SER A 9 7.10 -7.78 -17.55
C SER A 9 5.80 -8.23 -16.87
N ALA A 10 4.97 -7.29 -16.46
CA ALA A 10 3.67 -7.56 -15.83
C ALA A 10 2.51 -6.95 -16.62
N VAL A 11 1.37 -7.65 -16.68
CA VAL A 11 0.10 -7.17 -17.24
C VAL A 11 -0.96 -7.20 -16.14
N LEU A 12 -1.54 -6.03 -15.86
CA LEU A 12 -2.53 -5.80 -14.81
C LEU A 12 -3.88 -5.43 -15.44
N PRO A 13 -4.81 -6.38 -15.63
CA PRO A 13 -6.17 -6.05 -16.01
C PRO A 13 -6.87 -5.26 -14.89
N ALA A 14 -7.34 -4.06 -15.24
CA ALA A 14 -7.95 -3.05 -14.39
C ALA A 14 -9.19 -2.41 -15.06
N GLY A 15 -9.79 -3.07 -16.05
CA GLY A 15 -10.94 -2.58 -16.81
C GLY A 15 -12.33 -2.95 -16.26
N GLY A 16 -12.40 -3.72 -15.16
CA GLY A 16 -13.68 -4.16 -14.60
C GLY A 16 -14.48 -3.01 -13.97
N SER A 17 -15.81 -3.07 -14.10
CA SER A 17 -16.78 -2.14 -13.50
C SER A 17 -16.84 -2.24 -11.97
N GLY A 18 -16.57 -3.43 -11.41
CA GLY A 18 -16.61 -3.65 -9.97
C GLY A 18 -18.03 -3.76 -9.39
N GLU A 19 -19.02 -4.17 -10.19
CA GLU A 19 -20.46 -4.25 -9.84
C GLU A 19 -20.77 -4.79 -8.44
N ARG A 20 -20.06 -5.85 -8.00
CA ARG A 20 -20.25 -6.45 -6.65
C ARG A 20 -19.90 -5.54 -5.48
N LEU A 21 -19.14 -4.47 -5.71
CA LEU A 21 -18.86 -3.45 -4.71
C LEU A 21 -20.05 -2.51 -4.51
N GLY A 22 -20.93 -2.37 -5.51
CA GLY A 22 -22.15 -1.56 -5.46
C GLY A 22 -21.92 -0.04 -5.41
N GLY A 23 -20.72 0.43 -5.79
CA GLY A 23 -20.36 1.85 -5.79
C GLY A 23 -20.30 2.46 -7.20
N ALA A 24 -20.38 3.79 -7.30
CA ALA A 24 -20.26 4.52 -8.57
C ALA A 24 -18.82 4.54 -9.12
N THR A 25 -17.82 4.44 -8.24
CA THR A 25 -16.40 4.38 -8.61
C THR A 25 -15.96 2.94 -8.81
N PRO A 26 -15.34 2.59 -9.95
CA PRO A 26 -14.78 1.25 -10.13
C PRO A 26 -13.78 0.92 -9.02
N LYS A 27 -13.88 -0.30 -8.49
CA LYS A 27 -13.20 -0.73 -7.25
C LYS A 27 -11.69 -0.49 -7.23
N GLN A 28 -11.02 -0.61 -8.37
CA GLN A 28 -9.59 -0.38 -8.53
C GLN A 28 -9.20 1.09 -8.29
N PHE A 29 -10.15 2.02 -8.39
CA PHE A 29 -9.96 3.44 -8.12
C PHE A 29 -10.48 3.88 -6.75
N CYS A 30 -11.06 2.98 -5.95
CA CYS A 30 -11.43 3.29 -4.58
C CYS A 30 -10.20 3.66 -3.75
N GLY A 31 -10.31 4.74 -2.98
CA GLY A 31 -9.24 5.24 -2.12
C GLY A 31 -9.13 4.43 -0.82
N LEU A 32 -7.93 3.98 -0.50
CA LEU A 32 -7.52 3.49 0.81
C LEU A 32 -6.48 4.49 1.34
N GLN A 33 -6.75 5.12 2.49
CA GLN A 33 -5.89 6.20 3.03
C GLN A 33 -5.58 7.31 2.00
N GLY A 34 -6.59 7.69 1.19
CA GLY A 34 -6.46 8.74 0.17
C GLY A 34 -5.73 8.32 -1.11
N ARG A 35 -5.31 7.05 -1.22
CA ARG A 35 -4.60 6.50 -2.39
C ARG A 35 -5.44 5.44 -3.10
N PRO A 36 -5.58 5.45 -4.44
CA PRO A 36 -6.35 4.45 -5.17
C PRO A 36 -5.78 3.04 -5.04
N LEU A 37 -6.63 2.03 -4.90
CA LEU A 37 -6.25 0.62 -4.76
C LEU A 37 -5.26 0.14 -5.86
N VAL A 38 -5.47 0.51 -7.11
CA VAL A 38 -4.58 0.17 -8.24
C VAL A 38 -3.15 0.69 -8.04
N SER A 39 -2.99 1.86 -7.41
CA SER A 39 -1.67 2.43 -7.15
C SER A 39 -0.86 1.58 -6.19
N TYR A 40 -1.50 0.86 -5.26
CA TYR A 40 -0.84 -0.10 -4.38
C TYR A 40 -0.33 -1.32 -5.16
N ALA A 41 -1.18 -1.90 -6.01
CA ALA A 41 -0.81 -3.06 -6.83
C ALA A 41 0.32 -2.72 -7.82
N VAL A 42 0.27 -1.54 -8.46
CA VAL A 42 1.36 -1.05 -9.32
C VAL A 42 2.64 -0.87 -8.50
N ARG A 43 2.57 -0.25 -7.32
CA ARG A 43 3.74 -0.06 -6.46
C ARG A 43 4.37 -1.37 -6.00
N ALA A 44 3.56 -2.38 -5.71
CA ALA A 44 4.05 -3.71 -5.34
C ALA A 44 4.93 -4.30 -6.46
N MET A 45 4.49 -4.20 -7.72
CA MET A 45 5.29 -4.60 -8.88
C MET A 45 6.52 -3.70 -9.08
N GLU A 46 6.39 -2.39 -8.88
CA GLU A 46 7.49 -1.44 -9.06
C GLU A 46 8.61 -1.59 -8.03
N ARG A 47 8.32 -2.10 -6.83
CA ARG A 47 9.35 -2.38 -5.81
C ARG A 47 10.29 -3.50 -6.26
N VAL A 48 9.80 -4.39 -7.14
CA VAL A 48 10.59 -5.48 -7.72
C VAL A 48 11.44 -4.93 -8.86
N SER A 49 12.76 -4.96 -8.67
CA SER A 49 13.71 -4.33 -9.59
C SER A 49 13.78 -5.03 -10.95
N TRP A 50 13.64 -6.36 -10.97
CA TRP A 50 13.74 -7.19 -12.18
C TRP A 50 12.47 -7.23 -13.06
N ILE A 51 11.37 -6.60 -12.65
CA ILE A 51 10.20 -6.39 -13.53
C ILE A 51 10.44 -5.14 -14.38
N SER A 52 10.71 -5.29 -15.68
CA SER A 52 11.12 -4.17 -16.54
C SER A 52 9.98 -3.22 -16.91
N ASP A 53 8.78 -3.77 -17.13
CA ASP A 53 7.62 -3.03 -17.63
C ASP A 53 6.32 -3.50 -16.98
N ILE A 54 5.43 -2.55 -16.69
CA ILE A 54 4.14 -2.80 -16.06
C ILE A 54 3.05 -2.25 -16.97
N ILE A 55 2.23 -3.12 -17.52
CA ILE A 55 1.14 -2.77 -18.42
C ILE A 55 -0.16 -2.74 -17.62
N VAL A 56 -0.75 -1.57 -17.46
CA VAL A 56 -2.03 -1.41 -16.75
C VAL A 56 -3.13 -1.25 -17.78
N VAL A 57 -4.03 -2.22 -17.84
CA VAL A 57 -5.09 -2.26 -18.85
C VAL A 57 -6.40 -1.77 -18.25
N VAL A 58 -6.86 -0.59 -18.63
CA VAL A 58 -8.08 0.04 -18.09
C VAL A 58 -9.15 0.19 -19.16
N SER A 59 -10.41 0.32 -18.75
CA SER A 59 -11.50 0.60 -19.69
C SER A 59 -11.29 1.96 -20.38
N PRO A 60 -11.81 2.16 -21.60
CA PRO A 60 -11.55 3.36 -22.41
C PRO A 60 -11.81 4.67 -21.68
N GLU A 61 -12.89 4.73 -20.89
CA GLU A 61 -13.32 5.89 -20.10
C GLU A 61 -12.39 6.21 -18.93
N ASN A 62 -11.56 5.27 -18.48
CA ASN A 62 -10.67 5.42 -17.33
C ASN A 62 -9.20 5.63 -17.70
N ILE A 63 -8.87 5.76 -18.99
CA ILE A 63 -7.48 5.96 -19.46
C ILE A 63 -6.87 7.21 -18.84
N GLU A 64 -7.55 8.36 -18.92
CA GLU A 64 -7.04 9.61 -18.38
C GLU A 64 -6.94 9.59 -16.85
N THR A 65 -7.94 9.01 -16.17
CA THR A 65 -7.86 8.79 -14.71
C THR A 65 -6.63 7.98 -14.32
N MET A 66 -6.33 6.89 -15.04
CA MET A 66 -5.15 6.07 -14.76
C MET A 66 -3.84 6.81 -15.03
N LYS A 67 -3.76 7.62 -16.10
CA LYS A 67 -2.60 8.48 -16.37
C LYS A 67 -2.39 9.51 -15.27
N SER A 68 -3.46 10.17 -14.81
CA SER A 68 -3.38 11.11 -13.68
C SER A 68 -2.93 10.42 -12.39
N ILE A 69 -3.32 9.17 -12.15
CA ILE A 69 -2.82 8.37 -11.01
C ILE A 69 -1.32 8.08 -11.17
N ILE A 70 -0.87 7.69 -12.36
CA ILE A 70 0.55 7.42 -12.63
C ILE A 70 1.39 8.66 -12.37
N GLU A 71 0.99 9.80 -12.91
CA GLU A 71 1.67 11.08 -12.73
C GLU A 71 1.65 11.50 -11.26
N LYS A 72 0.46 11.53 -10.63
CA LYS A 72 0.31 11.95 -9.24
C LYS A 72 1.18 11.16 -8.29
N TYR A 73 1.22 9.82 -8.39
CA TYR A 73 1.98 8.97 -7.47
C TYR A 73 3.41 8.65 -7.96
N GLY A 74 3.87 9.29 -9.05
CA GLY A 74 5.22 9.14 -9.57
C GLY A 74 5.55 7.72 -10.03
N HIS A 75 4.55 6.97 -10.50
CA HIS A 75 4.74 5.61 -10.99
C HIS A 75 5.62 5.60 -12.25
N LYS A 76 6.58 4.67 -12.28
CA LYS A 76 7.60 4.52 -13.32
C LYS A 76 7.45 3.15 -13.98
N ARG A 77 7.92 3.02 -15.23
CA ARG A 77 7.85 1.77 -16.01
C ARG A 77 6.40 1.34 -16.33
N VAL A 78 5.43 2.22 -16.15
CA VAL A 78 4.01 1.92 -16.40
C VAL A 78 3.59 2.37 -17.80
N THR A 79 2.91 1.50 -18.52
CA THR A 79 2.22 1.83 -19.78
C THR A 79 0.71 1.58 -19.61
N VAL A 80 -0.11 2.58 -19.90
CA VAL A 80 -1.58 2.46 -19.85
C VAL A 80 -2.10 1.98 -21.19
N VAL A 81 -2.91 0.92 -21.18
CA VAL A 81 -3.46 0.31 -22.39
C VAL A 81 -4.98 0.25 -22.31
N LYS A 82 -5.62 0.43 -23.47
CA LYS A 82 -7.06 0.27 -23.62
C LYS A 82 -7.47 -1.19 -23.44
N GLY A 83 -8.36 -1.44 -22.48
CA GLY A 83 -8.96 -2.75 -22.23
C GLY A 83 -10.07 -3.13 -23.20
N GLY A 84 -10.43 -4.41 -23.14
CA GLY A 84 -11.62 -4.94 -23.78
C GLY A 84 -12.78 -5.03 -22.79
N ILE A 85 -13.95 -5.50 -23.28
CA ILE A 85 -15.15 -5.66 -22.46
C ILE A 85 -15.02 -6.75 -21.38
N THR A 86 -14.14 -7.74 -21.59
CA THR A 86 -13.92 -8.87 -20.67
C THR A 86 -12.49 -8.90 -20.15
N ARG A 87 -12.27 -9.71 -19.10
CA ARG A 87 -10.94 -9.90 -18.50
C ARG A 87 -9.93 -10.44 -19.51
N HIS A 88 -10.27 -11.50 -20.25
CA HIS A 88 -9.35 -12.10 -21.22
C HIS A 88 -9.04 -11.15 -22.38
N ARG A 89 -10.03 -10.44 -22.93
CA ARG A 89 -9.77 -9.43 -23.98
C ARG A 89 -8.85 -8.31 -23.48
N SER A 90 -9.03 -7.87 -22.24
CA SER A 90 -8.13 -6.87 -21.63
C SER A 90 -6.71 -7.40 -21.48
N ILE A 91 -6.53 -8.61 -20.96
CA ILE A 91 -5.20 -9.22 -20.86
C ILE A 91 -4.56 -9.34 -22.24
N PHE A 92 -5.31 -9.79 -23.26
CA PHE A 92 -4.78 -9.93 -24.61
C PHE A 92 -4.29 -8.60 -25.18
N ASN A 93 -5.06 -7.51 -25.02
CA ASN A 93 -4.60 -6.18 -25.39
C ASN A 93 -3.31 -5.78 -24.67
N GLY A 94 -3.19 -6.12 -23.38
CA GLY A 94 -1.98 -5.89 -22.59
C GLY A 94 -0.77 -6.71 -23.07
N LEU A 95 -0.98 -7.91 -23.63
CA LEU A 95 0.09 -8.73 -24.20
C LEU A 95 0.52 -8.22 -25.60
N LYS A 96 -0.43 -7.76 -26.42
CA LYS A 96 -0.18 -7.27 -27.78
C LYS A 96 0.84 -6.14 -27.85
N VAL A 97 0.93 -5.30 -26.81
CA VAL A 97 1.88 -4.18 -26.79
C VAL A 97 3.34 -4.63 -26.92
N PHE A 98 3.67 -5.85 -26.49
CA PHE A 98 5.00 -6.43 -26.59
C PHE A 98 5.28 -7.09 -27.95
N ALA A 99 4.23 -7.54 -28.66
CA ALA A 99 4.37 -8.28 -29.92
C ALA A 99 4.18 -7.38 -31.15
N GLU A 100 3.30 -6.38 -31.05
CA GLU A 100 2.84 -5.59 -32.20
C GLU A 100 3.48 -4.18 -32.24
N ASN A 101 4.36 -3.83 -31.28
CA ASN A 101 5.04 -2.52 -31.17
C ASN A 101 4.11 -1.30 -31.29
N GLN A 102 2.84 -1.44 -30.87
CA GLN A 102 1.81 -0.40 -31.03
C GLN A 102 1.91 0.75 -30.01
N SER A 103 2.90 0.76 -29.13
CA SER A 103 3.08 1.84 -28.15
C SER A 103 3.81 3.02 -28.79
N SER A 104 3.10 4.14 -28.95
CA SER A 104 3.58 5.35 -29.64
C SER A 104 4.68 6.12 -28.90
N ASN A 105 4.95 5.83 -27.63
CA ASN A 105 5.83 6.64 -26.79
C ASN A 105 7.04 5.91 -26.20
N ARG A 106 7.10 4.57 -26.24
CA ARG A 106 8.22 3.77 -25.72
C ARG A 106 8.25 2.41 -26.41
N LEU A 107 9.38 2.05 -27.01
CA LEU A 107 9.59 0.70 -27.55
C LEU A 107 9.69 -0.29 -26.38
N LEU A 108 8.69 -1.16 -26.25
CA LEU A 108 8.68 -2.20 -25.22
C LEU A 108 9.36 -3.45 -25.78
N GLN A 109 10.33 -3.98 -25.04
CA GLN A 109 10.96 -5.24 -25.43
C GLN A 109 10.03 -6.41 -25.08
N LYS A 110 9.97 -7.39 -25.98
CA LYS A 110 9.24 -8.64 -25.71
C LYS A 110 9.87 -9.34 -24.49
N PRO A 111 9.11 -9.60 -23.42
CA PRO A 111 9.64 -10.31 -22.26
C PRO A 111 9.81 -11.81 -22.58
N GLU A 112 10.68 -12.48 -21.85
CA GLU A 112 10.74 -13.94 -21.82
C GLU A 112 9.57 -14.50 -20.99
N VAL A 113 9.34 -13.89 -19.82
CA VAL A 113 8.24 -14.25 -18.91
C VAL A 113 7.32 -13.05 -18.70
N VAL A 114 6.01 -13.27 -18.76
CA VAL A 114 5.01 -12.26 -18.41
C VAL A 114 4.22 -12.69 -17.19
N ILE A 115 4.08 -11.77 -16.23
CA ILE A 115 3.24 -11.91 -15.05
C ILE A 115 1.85 -11.36 -15.38
N ILE A 116 0.79 -12.07 -15.00
CA ILE A 116 -0.58 -11.58 -15.00
C ILE A 116 -1.00 -11.41 -13.54
N HIS A 117 -1.43 -10.19 -13.18
CA HIS A 117 -1.85 -9.88 -11.80
C HIS A 117 -3.08 -8.97 -11.77
N ASP A 118 -4.07 -9.28 -10.95
CA ASP A 118 -5.25 -8.40 -10.86
C ASP A 118 -4.90 -7.11 -10.11
N ALA A 119 -5.27 -5.94 -10.67
CA ALA A 119 -4.99 -4.62 -10.08
C ALA A 119 -5.65 -4.34 -8.71
N VAL A 120 -6.44 -5.29 -8.20
CA VAL A 120 -7.17 -5.22 -6.92
C VAL A 120 -6.63 -6.21 -5.88
N ARG A 121 -5.39 -6.67 -6.06
CA ARG A 121 -4.63 -7.52 -5.13
C ARG A 121 -3.36 -6.76 -4.71
N PRO A 122 -3.47 -5.82 -3.75
CA PRO A 122 -2.37 -4.90 -3.44
C PRO A 122 -1.23 -5.54 -2.63
N PHE A 123 -1.47 -6.67 -1.97
CA PHE A 123 -0.53 -7.34 -1.07
C PHE A 123 0.16 -8.51 -1.79
N VAL A 124 1.13 -8.18 -2.64
CA VAL A 124 1.93 -9.17 -3.37
C VAL A 124 3.41 -8.85 -3.15
N GLU A 125 4.16 -9.85 -2.72
CA GLU A 125 5.57 -9.72 -2.35
C GLU A 125 6.50 -10.35 -3.39
N GLU A 126 7.77 -9.94 -3.38
CA GLU A 126 8.76 -10.41 -4.34
C GLU A 126 8.96 -11.94 -4.32
N ASP A 127 8.87 -12.57 -3.14
CA ASP A 127 9.03 -14.03 -2.99
C ASP A 127 8.04 -14.82 -3.85
N ILE A 128 6.73 -14.51 -3.78
CA ILE A 128 5.74 -15.25 -4.57
C ILE A 128 5.88 -14.96 -6.06
N LEU A 129 6.23 -13.72 -6.44
CA LEU A 129 6.49 -13.32 -7.81
C LEU A 129 7.67 -14.12 -8.39
N LEU A 130 8.77 -14.21 -7.63
CA LEU A 130 9.96 -14.98 -8.00
C LEU A 130 9.62 -16.48 -8.17
N LYS A 131 8.84 -17.06 -7.25
CA LYS A 131 8.43 -18.47 -7.31
C LYS A 131 7.61 -18.77 -8.55
N VAL A 132 6.60 -17.97 -8.89
CA VAL A 132 5.78 -18.21 -10.09
C VAL A 132 6.59 -17.97 -11.37
N VAL A 133 7.45 -16.96 -11.42
CA VAL A 133 8.31 -16.70 -12.58
C VAL A 133 9.27 -17.87 -12.81
N THR A 134 9.95 -18.33 -11.76
CA THR A 134 10.88 -19.47 -11.84
C THR A 134 10.15 -20.73 -12.31
N ALA A 135 9.01 -21.04 -11.70
CA ALA A 135 8.20 -22.19 -12.09
C ALA A 135 7.68 -22.10 -13.54
N ALA A 136 7.33 -20.89 -14.01
CA ALA A 136 6.89 -20.66 -15.38
C ALA A 136 8.03 -20.82 -16.40
N LYS A 137 9.28 -20.49 -16.04
CA LYS A 137 10.44 -20.79 -16.91
C LYS A 137 10.59 -22.30 -17.13
N ASP A 138 10.43 -23.09 -16.08
CA ASP A 138 10.62 -24.54 -16.13
C ASP A 138 9.44 -25.28 -16.81
N HIS A 139 8.21 -24.79 -16.62
CA HIS A 139 6.98 -25.50 -17.02
C HIS A 139 6.18 -24.79 -18.12
N GLY A 140 6.62 -23.61 -18.57
CA GLY A 140 5.91 -22.75 -19.52
C GLY A 140 4.80 -21.88 -18.90
N ALA A 141 4.18 -22.33 -17.81
CA ALA A 141 3.16 -21.59 -17.08
C ALA A 141 3.19 -21.95 -15.58
N ALA A 142 2.83 -20.99 -14.73
CA ALA A 142 2.67 -21.21 -13.30
C ALA A 142 1.66 -20.22 -12.69
N GLY A 143 1.06 -20.61 -11.56
CA GLY A 143 0.12 -19.75 -10.85
C GLY A 143 0.05 -20.02 -9.36
N ALA A 144 -0.18 -18.97 -8.60
CA ALA A 144 -0.43 -19.07 -7.17
C ALA A 144 -1.77 -19.77 -6.89
N ILE A 145 -1.80 -20.62 -5.87
CA ILE A 145 -3.01 -21.29 -5.39
C ILE A 145 -3.20 -21.12 -3.89
N ARG A 146 -4.44 -21.28 -3.44
CA ARG A 146 -4.81 -21.33 -2.03
C ARG A 146 -5.73 -22.52 -1.72
N PRO A 147 -5.70 -23.04 -0.49
CA PRO A 147 -6.69 -24.02 -0.06
C PRO A 147 -8.10 -23.40 -0.08
N LEU A 148 -9.10 -24.21 -0.41
CA LEU A 148 -10.49 -23.82 -0.31
C LEU A 148 -10.91 -23.75 1.16
N VAL A 149 -11.52 -22.64 1.57
CA VAL A 149 -12.11 -22.50 2.90
C VAL A 149 -13.48 -23.18 2.94
N SER A 150 -14.35 -22.82 1.99
CA SER A 150 -15.70 -23.37 1.88
C SER A 150 -15.74 -24.62 0.99
N THR A 151 -16.72 -25.48 1.24
CA THR A 151 -17.10 -26.56 0.32
C THR A 151 -17.62 -25.96 -0.99
N VAL A 152 -17.24 -26.57 -2.13
CA VAL A 152 -17.72 -26.17 -3.45
C VAL A 152 -18.80 -27.15 -3.87
N ILE A 153 -19.96 -26.61 -4.23
CA ILE A 153 -21.14 -27.37 -4.67
C ILE A 153 -21.55 -26.95 -6.08
N ALA A 154 -22.10 -27.88 -6.84
CA ALA A 154 -22.84 -27.60 -8.07
C ALA A 154 -24.33 -27.40 -7.72
N SER A 155 -24.95 -26.42 -8.38
CA SER A 155 -26.40 -26.19 -8.31
C SER A 155 -27.06 -26.77 -9.56
N GLY A 156 -28.15 -27.50 -9.37
CA GLY A 156 -29.07 -27.87 -10.45
C GLY A 156 -29.81 -26.66 -11.01
N GLU A 157 -30.46 -26.83 -12.15
CA GLU A 157 -31.26 -25.79 -12.82
C GLU A 157 -32.45 -25.32 -11.97
N ASP A 158 -32.93 -26.15 -11.06
CA ASP A 158 -34.00 -25.87 -10.10
C ASP A 158 -33.52 -25.11 -8.84
N GLY A 159 -32.22 -24.79 -8.76
CA GLY A 159 -31.59 -24.14 -7.61
C GLY A 159 -31.32 -25.08 -6.44
N CYS A 160 -31.52 -26.39 -6.60
CA CYS A 160 -31.22 -27.39 -5.58
C CYS A 160 -29.77 -27.89 -5.68
N LEU A 161 -29.26 -28.49 -4.60
CA LEU A 161 -27.94 -29.12 -4.57
C LEU A 161 -27.88 -30.30 -5.54
N ASP A 162 -26.96 -30.28 -6.49
CA ASP A 162 -26.65 -31.41 -7.36
C ASP A 162 -25.59 -32.32 -6.71
N HIS A 163 -24.36 -31.82 -6.59
CA HIS A 163 -23.27 -32.55 -5.93
C HIS A 163 -22.25 -31.62 -5.27
N SER A 164 -21.40 -32.19 -4.41
CA SER A 164 -20.28 -31.51 -3.76
C SER A 164 -18.95 -32.02 -4.28
N LEU A 165 -17.99 -31.12 -4.49
CA LEU A 165 -16.62 -31.48 -4.86
C LEU A 165 -15.82 -31.94 -3.63
N GLU A 166 -14.89 -32.87 -3.83
CA GLU A 166 -13.96 -33.33 -2.80
C GLU A 166 -12.91 -32.26 -2.51
N ARG A 167 -13.18 -31.37 -1.53
CA ARG A 167 -12.39 -30.16 -1.23
C ARG A 167 -10.87 -30.38 -1.20
N ALA A 168 -10.38 -31.53 -0.72
CA ALA A 168 -8.96 -31.85 -0.64
C ALA A 168 -8.25 -31.90 -2.01
N ARG A 169 -8.98 -32.20 -3.09
CA ARG A 169 -8.47 -32.28 -4.47
C ARG A 169 -8.49 -30.95 -5.23
N TYR A 170 -9.20 -29.95 -4.72
CA TYR A 170 -9.38 -28.67 -5.39
C TYR A 170 -8.67 -27.54 -4.66
N ARG A 171 -8.35 -26.47 -5.40
CA ARG A 171 -7.68 -25.27 -4.92
C ARG A 171 -8.35 -24.04 -5.52
N ALA A 172 -8.31 -22.94 -4.79
CA ALA A 172 -8.61 -21.63 -5.37
C ALA A 172 -7.41 -21.17 -6.19
N SER A 173 -7.63 -20.86 -7.47
CA SER A 173 -6.62 -20.22 -8.31
C SER A 173 -6.54 -18.73 -7.96
N GLU A 174 -5.34 -18.25 -7.71
CA GLU A 174 -5.06 -16.88 -7.32
C GLU A 174 -4.02 -16.24 -8.24
N MET A 175 -3.78 -14.96 -8.04
CA MET A 175 -2.69 -14.22 -8.69
C MET A 175 -1.56 -14.00 -7.68
N PRO A 176 -0.30 -13.82 -8.10
CA PRO A 176 0.16 -13.70 -9.49
C PRO A 176 0.17 -15.03 -10.25
N GLN A 177 0.05 -14.94 -11.57
CA GLN A 177 0.35 -16.01 -12.50
C GLN A 177 1.48 -15.57 -13.42
N ALA A 178 2.31 -16.50 -13.89
CA ALA A 178 3.41 -16.21 -14.79
C ALA A 178 3.46 -17.23 -15.92
N PHE A 179 3.93 -16.79 -17.08
CA PHE A 179 3.95 -17.58 -18.30
C PHE A 179 5.18 -17.23 -19.13
N LEU A 180 5.76 -18.21 -19.82
CA LEU A 180 6.58 -17.89 -20.99
C LEU A 180 5.72 -17.09 -21.96
N PHE A 181 6.22 -15.93 -22.39
CA PHE A 181 5.43 -14.97 -23.15
C PHE A 181 4.85 -15.60 -24.43
N ASP A 182 5.69 -16.32 -25.18
CA ASP A 182 5.29 -16.91 -26.46
C ASP A 182 4.17 -17.95 -26.29
N ILE A 183 4.17 -18.72 -25.19
CA ILE A 183 3.11 -19.69 -24.88
C ILE A 183 1.78 -18.98 -24.63
N ILE A 184 1.76 -18.02 -23.71
CA ILE A 184 0.48 -17.38 -23.35
C ILE A 184 -0.03 -16.52 -24.50
N TYR A 185 0.86 -15.83 -25.22
CA TYR A 185 0.46 -15.03 -26.38
C TYR A 185 -0.16 -15.91 -27.48
N GLN A 186 0.47 -17.04 -27.80
CA GLN A 186 -0.07 -18.02 -28.75
C GLN A 186 -1.41 -18.60 -28.26
N ALA A 187 -1.57 -18.87 -26.97
CA ALA A 187 -2.83 -19.34 -26.41
C ALA A 187 -3.96 -18.32 -26.61
N TYR A 188 -3.68 -17.03 -26.40
CA TYR A 188 -4.64 -15.95 -26.66
C TYR A 188 -4.95 -15.78 -28.15
N GLN A 189 -3.98 -15.96 -29.05
CA GLN A 189 -4.20 -15.89 -30.50
C GLN A 189 -5.09 -17.02 -31.02
N GLN A 190 -5.01 -18.21 -30.42
CA GLN A 190 -5.85 -19.37 -30.77
C GLN A 190 -7.19 -19.43 -30.02
N CYS A 191 -7.37 -18.56 -29.01
CA CYS A 191 -8.54 -18.57 -28.14
C CYS A 191 -9.81 -18.26 -28.94
N THR A 192 -10.89 -18.98 -28.66
CA THR A 192 -12.19 -18.70 -29.29
C THR A 192 -12.83 -17.47 -28.66
N ASP A 193 -13.71 -16.77 -29.39
CA ASP A 193 -14.45 -15.63 -28.82
C ASP A 193 -15.25 -16.03 -27.57
N HIS A 194 -15.84 -17.23 -27.56
CA HIS A 194 -16.52 -17.77 -26.38
C HIS A 194 -15.60 -17.82 -25.15
N ASP A 195 -14.38 -18.35 -25.28
CA ASP A 195 -13.45 -18.44 -24.16
C ASP A 195 -12.87 -17.07 -23.78
N LEU A 196 -12.73 -16.15 -24.74
CA LEU A 196 -12.37 -14.75 -24.47
C LEU A 196 -13.47 -14.02 -23.69
N ASP A 197 -14.73 -14.36 -23.88
CA ASP A 197 -15.87 -13.68 -23.27
C ASP A 197 -16.26 -14.29 -21.92
N TYR A 198 -16.22 -15.62 -21.78
CA TYR A 198 -16.71 -16.32 -20.59
C TYR A 198 -15.60 -17.00 -19.76
N GLY A 199 -14.39 -17.12 -20.30
CA GLY A 199 -13.25 -17.66 -19.57
C GLY A 199 -12.88 -16.80 -18.36
N THR A 200 -12.36 -17.45 -17.31
CA THR A 200 -11.90 -16.75 -16.10
C THR A 200 -10.43 -17.01 -15.77
N GLU A 201 -9.80 -17.99 -16.42
CA GLU A 201 -8.53 -18.59 -15.98
C GLU A 201 -7.51 -18.67 -17.12
N CYS A 202 -6.39 -17.96 -16.98
CA CYS A 202 -5.33 -17.91 -17.99
C CYS A 202 -4.55 -19.22 -18.08
N LEU A 203 -4.34 -19.91 -16.94
CA LEU A 203 -3.69 -21.22 -16.91
C LEU A 203 -4.47 -22.25 -17.73
N HIS A 204 -5.81 -22.14 -17.75
CA HIS A 204 -6.68 -22.99 -18.55
C HIS A 204 -6.51 -22.73 -20.05
N LEU A 205 -6.33 -21.48 -20.46
CA LEU A 205 -6.05 -21.15 -21.87
C LEU A 205 -4.71 -21.77 -22.32
N ALA A 206 -3.65 -21.62 -21.52
CA ALA A 206 -2.35 -22.23 -21.81
C ALA A 206 -2.45 -23.76 -21.93
N LEU A 207 -3.20 -24.41 -21.05
CA LEU A 207 -3.45 -25.86 -21.12
C LEU A 207 -4.24 -26.25 -22.38
N LYS A 208 -5.36 -25.57 -22.66
CA LYS A 208 -6.29 -25.93 -23.73
C LYS A 208 -5.67 -25.76 -25.11
N TYR A 209 -5.04 -24.61 -25.35
CA TYR A 209 -4.58 -24.16 -26.67
C TYR A 209 -3.09 -24.42 -26.94
N CYS A 210 -2.28 -24.60 -25.90
CA CYS A 210 -0.84 -24.83 -26.03
C CYS A 210 -0.34 -26.11 -25.36
N LYS A 211 -1.24 -26.90 -24.73
CA LYS A 211 -0.91 -28.15 -24.00
C LYS A 211 0.12 -27.94 -22.88
N THR A 212 0.17 -26.72 -22.35
CA THR A 212 1.10 -26.35 -21.27
C THR A 212 0.45 -26.62 -19.92
N ASN A 213 0.99 -27.59 -19.19
CA ASN A 213 0.50 -27.91 -17.85
C ASN A 213 1.16 -26.97 -16.83
N ALA A 214 0.37 -26.08 -16.24
CA ALA A 214 0.89 -25.06 -15.34
C ALA A 214 1.34 -25.64 -13.99
N LYS A 215 2.48 -25.17 -13.49
CA LYS A 215 2.91 -25.46 -12.13
C LYS A 215 2.09 -24.66 -11.12
N LEU A 216 1.45 -25.35 -10.19
CA LEU A 216 0.73 -24.72 -9.08
C LEU A 216 1.69 -24.43 -7.92
N VAL A 217 1.72 -23.18 -7.47
CA VAL A 217 2.61 -22.68 -6.41
C VAL A 217 1.77 -22.27 -5.20
N GLU A 218 2.11 -22.74 -4.01
CA GLU A 218 1.38 -22.37 -2.79
C GLU A 218 1.57 -20.87 -2.46
N GLY A 219 0.45 -20.16 -2.35
CA GLY A 219 0.40 -18.74 -2.04
C GLY A 219 0.10 -18.43 -0.57
N THR A 220 0.43 -17.21 -0.13
CA THR A 220 0.10 -16.70 1.21
C THR A 220 -1.37 -16.30 1.30
N ALA A 221 -1.88 -16.11 2.52
CA ALA A 221 -3.25 -15.64 2.71
C ALA A 221 -3.48 -14.29 2.00
N ASP A 222 -2.49 -13.39 2.02
CA ASP A 222 -2.53 -12.01 1.53
C ASP A 222 -2.87 -11.82 0.06
N LEU A 223 -2.80 -12.90 -0.72
CA LEU A 223 -3.09 -12.86 -2.15
C LEU A 223 -4.56 -12.65 -2.48
N TRP A 224 -5.49 -12.58 -1.50
CA TRP A 224 -6.92 -12.45 -1.79
C TRP A 224 -7.26 -11.21 -2.62
N LYS A 225 -8.36 -11.31 -3.37
CA LYS A 225 -8.87 -10.23 -4.21
C LYS A 225 -9.81 -9.32 -3.44
N VAL A 226 -9.55 -8.01 -3.46
CA VAL A 226 -10.54 -7.03 -3.01
C VAL A 226 -11.73 -7.06 -3.98
N THR A 227 -12.87 -7.53 -3.47
CA THR A 227 -14.08 -7.78 -4.25
C THR A 227 -15.30 -7.05 -3.69
N TYR A 228 -15.43 -7.01 -2.38
CA TYR A 228 -16.55 -6.45 -1.64
C TYR A 228 -16.10 -5.29 -0.74
N LYS A 229 -17.06 -4.53 -0.22
CA LYS A 229 -16.79 -3.40 0.70
C LYS A 229 -16.03 -3.84 1.96
N ARG A 230 -16.38 -5.00 2.52
CA ARG A 230 -15.67 -5.60 3.65
C ARG A 230 -14.18 -5.85 3.37
N ASP A 231 -13.83 -6.13 2.11
CA ASP A 231 -12.44 -6.38 1.73
C ASP A 231 -11.65 -5.05 1.68
N LEU A 232 -12.30 -3.92 1.37
CA LEU A 232 -11.68 -2.60 1.47
C LEU A 232 -11.34 -2.26 2.93
N TYR A 233 -12.23 -2.57 3.87
CA TYR A 233 -11.96 -2.39 5.30
C TYR A 233 -10.78 -3.24 5.76
N ALA A 234 -10.75 -4.52 5.38
CA ALA A 234 -9.63 -5.40 5.70
C ALA A 234 -8.31 -4.87 5.10
N ALA A 235 -8.32 -4.46 3.83
CA ALA A 235 -7.15 -3.92 3.17
C ALA A 235 -6.66 -2.61 3.81
N GLU A 236 -7.57 -1.70 4.17
CA GLU A 236 -7.23 -0.46 4.87
C GLU A 236 -6.61 -0.74 6.25
N SER A 237 -7.16 -1.68 7.00
CA SER A 237 -6.61 -2.08 8.30
C SER A 237 -5.20 -2.63 8.18
N ILE A 238 -4.92 -3.49 7.20
CA ILE A 238 -3.56 -4.03 6.97
C ILE A 238 -2.59 -2.91 6.61
N ILE A 239 -3.00 -1.98 5.73
CA ILE A 239 -2.19 -0.81 5.38
C ILE A 239 -1.87 0.03 6.62
N LYS A 240 -2.87 0.35 7.44
CA LYS A 240 -2.68 1.12 8.67
C LYS A 240 -1.77 0.40 9.66
N ASP A 241 -1.91 -0.91 9.81
CA ASP A 241 -1.09 -1.71 10.71
C ASP A 241 0.38 -1.68 10.27
N ASN A 242 0.66 -1.90 8.98
CA ASN A 242 2.01 -1.78 8.41
C ASN A 242 2.61 -0.38 8.63
N LEU A 243 1.82 0.67 8.39
CA LEU A 243 2.26 2.06 8.61
C LEU A 243 2.50 2.37 10.09
N SER A 244 1.98 1.58 11.02
CA SER A 244 2.08 1.82 12.47
C SER A 244 3.30 1.16 13.12
N GLN A 245 4.10 0.40 12.36
CA GLN A 245 5.20 -0.42 12.91
C GLN A 245 6.47 0.38 13.27
N GLN A 246 6.59 1.64 12.82
CA GLN A 246 7.77 2.46 13.04
C GLN A 246 7.41 3.88 13.48
N ILE A 247 8.12 4.41 14.47
CA ILE A 247 7.99 5.79 14.96
C ILE A 247 9.37 6.44 15.03
N CYS A 248 9.46 7.70 14.60
CA CYS A 248 10.62 8.55 14.80
C CYS A 248 10.33 9.58 15.92
N ILE A 249 11.10 9.54 17.00
CA ILE A 249 11.06 10.53 18.08
C ILE A 249 12.11 11.60 17.82
N ILE A 250 11.67 12.86 17.77
CA ILE A 250 12.51 14.03 17.57
C ILE A 250 12.49 14.84 18.86
N THR A 251 13.66 15.03 19.47
CA THR A 251 13.83 15.82 20.70
C THR A 251 14.80 16.97 20.49
N ASP A 252 14.63 18.02 21.29
CA ASP A 252 15.64 19.07 21.44
C ASP A 252 16.79 18.63 22.38
N LEU A 253 17.74 19.53 22.62
CA LEU A 253 18.91 19.29 23.49
C LEU A 253 18.67 19.61 24.97
N LYS A 254 17.45 20.03 25.36
CA LYS A 254 17.15 20.32 26.76
C LYS A 254 17.00 19.03 27.55
N GLU A 255 17.61 18.98 28.73
CA GLU A 255 17.67 17.77 29.56
C GLU A 255 16.29 17.20 29.93
N ALA A 256 15.34 18.06 30.31
CA ALA A 256 13.98 17.62 30.67
C ALA A 256 13.23 17.01 29.48
N VAL A 257 13.39 17.57 28.29
CA VAL A 257 12.77 17.08 27.05
C VAL A 257 13.43 15.76 26.62
N ALA A 258 14.75 15.69 26.69
CA ALA A 258 15.52 14.48 26.41
C ALA A 258 15.13 13.33 27.35
N GLN A 259 14.91 13.61 28.64
CA GLN A 259 14.44 12.62 29.60
C GLN A 259 13.06 12.07 29.20
N VAL A 260 12.10 12.93 28.86
CA VAL A 260 10.77 12.50 28.41
C VAL A 260 10.85 11.70 27.11
N GLY A 261 11.70 12.13 26.17
CA GLY A 261 11.96 11.38 24.94
C GLY A 261 12.52 9.99 25.17
N PHE A 262 13.46 9.85 26.12
CA PHE A 262 13.98 8.55 26.53
C PHE A 262 12.88 7.67 27.15
N LEU A 263 12.06 8.21 28.04
CA LEU A 263 10.97 7.44 28.66
C LEU A 263 9.92 7.00 27.63
N LEU A 264 9.54 7.88 26.70
CA LEU A 264 8.62 7.55 25.61
C LEU A 264 9.21 6.48 24.69
N HIS A 265 10.51 6.56 24.38
CA HIS A 265 11.21 5.52 23.64
C HIS A 265 11.10 4.16 24.36
N GLU A 266 11.40 4.11 25.66
CA GLU A 266 11.32 2.88 26.45
C GLU A 266 9.91 2.30 26.53
N SER A 267 8.88 3.15 26.64
CA SER A 267 7.48 2.69 26.67
C SER A 267 7.01 2.19 25.29
N LEU A 268 7.42 2.85 24.20
CA LEU A 268 6.97 2.53 22.83
C LEU A 268 7.72 1.36 22.19
N LYS A 269 9.01 1.14 22.52
CA LYS A 269 9.84 0.09 21.90
C LYS A 269 9.32 -1.34 22.12
N SER A 270 8.43 -1.53 23.10
CA SER A 270 7.76 -2.80 23.36
C SER A 270 6.71 -3.16 22.30
N GLN A 271 6.19 -2.16 21.57
CA GLN A 271 5.10 -2.31 20.61
C GLN A 271 5.52 -2.08 19.16
N VAL A 272 6.50 -1.20 18.94
CA VAL A 272 6.90 -0.72 17.61
C VAL A 272 8.40 -0.50 17.53
N LYS A 273 8.94 -0.46 16.32
CA LYS A 273 10.30 0.01 16.09
C LYS A 273 10.37 1.51 16.36
N VAL A 274 11.23 1.93 17.29
CA VAL A 274 11.45 3.34 17.61
C VAL A 274 12.84 3.75 17.13
N GLU A 275 12.90 4.84 16.38
CA GLU A 275 14.13 5.56 16.07
C GLU A 275 14.09 6.89 16.81
N ALA A 276 15.17 7.26 17.49
CA ALA A 276 15.26 8.50 18.24
C ALA A 276 16.35 9.39 17.64
N ILE A 277 16.06 10.68 17.51
CA ILE A 277 17.01 11.67 17.03
C ILE A 277 16.95 12.91 17.92
N SER A 278 18.12 13.39 18.33
CA SER A 278 18.27 14.66 19.05
C SER A 278 18.89 15.68 18.11
N ILE A 279 18.15 16.72 17.77
CA ILE A 279 18.49 17.62 16.65
C ILE A 279 18.27 19.10 17.02
N SER A 280 19.16 19.98 16.53
CA SER A 280 18.78 21.33 16.10
C SER A 280 18.53 21.27 14.59
N LEU A 281 17.31 21.50 14.09
CA LEU A 281 16.91 21.21 12.69
C LEU A 281 17.73 22.05 11.70
N SER A 282 18.91 21.57 11.31
CA SER A 282 19.75 22.20 10.30
C SER A 282 19.48 21.53 8.95
N LYS A 283 19.40 22.34 7.88
CA LYS A 283 18.94 21.92 6.53
C LYS A 283 19.74 20.79 5.86
N ASN A 284 20.86 20.34 6.44
CA ASN A 284 21.81 19.38 5.84
C ASN A 284 22.01 18.08 6.63
N ASP A 285 21.08 17.69 7.52
CA ASP A 285 21.24 16.47 8.30
C ASP A 285 21.02 15.19 7.46
N SER A 286 22.10 14.46 7.21
CA SER A 286 22.10 13.18 6.49
C SER A 286 21.28 12.07 7.20
N HIS A 287 21.10 12.13 8.52
CA HIS A 287 20.32 11.15 9.26
C HIS A 287 18.82 11.32 9.03
N LEU A 288 18.32 12.56 8.99
CA LEU A 288 16.91 12.84 8.65
C LEU A 288 16.59 12.41 7.21
N GLN A 289 17.51 12.66 6.27
CA GLN A 289 17.32 12.21 4.89
C GLN A 289 17.26 10.69 4.79
N ASN A 290 18.06 9.96 5.56
CA ASN A 290 17.99 8.49 5.59
C ASN A 290 16.65 7.99 6.17
N ILE A 291 16.11 8.65 7.19
CA ILE A 291 14.81 8.31 7.77
C ILE A 291 13.66 8.65 6.81
N PHE A 292 13.76 9.77 6.10
CA PHE A 292 12.81 10.13 5.04
C PHE A 292 12.94 9.26 3.79
N SER A 293 14.11 8.66 3.55
CA SER A 293 14.28 7.62 2.54
C SER A 293 13.76 6.25 2.99
N GLY A 294 13.53 6.09 4.30
CA GLY A 294 12.96 4.90 4.93
C GLY A 294 11.43 4.88 4.92
N GLU A 295 10.84 3.79 5.42
CA GLU A 295 9.38 3.59 5.50
C GLU A 295 8.77 4.14 6.80
N CYS A 296 9.28 5.29 7.30
CA CYS A 296 8.75 5.92 8.51
C CYS A 296 7.67 6.96 8.18
N TYR A 297 6.47 6.77 8.72
CA TYR A 297 5.31 7.63 8.48
C TYR A 297 4.76 8.27 9.77
N ASN A 298 5.44 8.11 10.90
CA ASN A 298 4.98 8.58 12.20
C ASN A 298 6.11 9.31 12.92
N PHE A 299 5.87 10.57 13.26
CA PHE A 299 6.85 11.47 13.88
C PHE A 299 6.28 12.01 15.19
N LEU A 300 7.07 11.92 16.25
CA LEU A 300 6.75 12.40 17.58
C LEU A 300 7.75 13.51 17.95
N CYS A 301 7.33 14.76 17.93
CA CYS A 301 8.19 15.90 18.24
C CYS A 301 7.94 16.35 19.68
N ILE A 302 8.95 16.28 20.54
CA ILE A 302 8.83 16.60 21.97
C ILE A 302 9.50 17.93 22.26
N ASN A 303 8.73 18.86 22.82
CA ASN A 303 9.12 20.26 22.95
C ASN A 303 8.78 20.84 24.34
N ASP A 304 9.63 21.77 24.79
CA ASP A 304 9.40 22.63 25.96
C ASP A 304 9.01 24.05 25.51
N LYS A 305 7.69 24.33 25.58
CA LYS A 305 6.92 25.60 25.46
C LYS A 305 7.24 26.62 24.34
N GLU A 306 8.41 26.58 23.71
CA GLU A 306 8.88 27.52 22.70
C GLU A 306 9.75 26.83 21.64
N TYR A 307 9.31 25.70 21.08
CA TYR A 307 9.81 25.32 19.76
C TYR A 307 9.14 26.23 18.75
N ALA A 308 9.95 27.05 18.08
CA ALA A 308 9.48 28.04 17.13
C ALA A 308 8.64 27.32 16.08
N THR A 309 7.46 27.86 15.77
CA THR A 309 6.64 27.41 14.63
C THR A 309 7.48 27.17 13.36
N GLU A 310 8.61 27.88 13.23
CA GLU A 310 9.63 27.72 12.21
C GLU A 310 10.24 26.31 12.12
N GLU A 311 10.60 25.65 13.21
CA GLU A 311 11.23 24.33 13.19
C GLU A 311 10.25 23.22 12.77
N ILE A 312 9.03 23.27 13.30
CA ILE A 312 7.95 22.36 12.87
C ILE A 312 7.61 22.63 11.39
N GLN A 313 7.60 23.88 10.96
CA GLN A 313 7.40 24.23 9.56
C GLN A 313 8.52 23.68 8.68
N GLN A 314 9.78 23.78 9.12
CA GLN A 314 10.92 23.19 8.41
C GLN A 314 10.78 21.67 8.28
N LEU A 315 10.37 20.97 9.35
CA LEU A 315 10.12 19.53 9.29
C LEU A 315 9.01 19.19 8.28
N VAL A 316 7.90 19.94 8.31
CA VAL A 316 6.81 19.76 7.33
C VAL A 316 7.29 20.00 5.89
N ASP A 317 8.12 21.02 5.67
CA ASP A 317 8.67 21.31 4.35
C ASP A 317 9.65 20.21 3.89
N MET A 318 10.41 19.60 4.80
CA MET A 318 11.24 18.43 4.51
C MET A 318 10.40 17.20 4.15
N LEU A 319 9.35 16.93 4.93
CA LEU A 319 8.40 15.84 4.67
C LEU A 319 7.73 16.01 3.31
N GLU A 320 7.28 17.21 2.98
CA GLU A 320 6.68 17.50 1.67
C GLU A 320 7.65 17.22 0.52
N LYS A 321 8.91 17.64 0.64
CA LYS A 321 9.96 17.39 -0.38
C LYS A 321 10.32 15.92 -0.55
N SER A 322 10.12 15.09 0.47
CA SER A 322 10.47 13.67 0.46
C SER A 322 9.50 12.78 -0.34
N ASN A 323 8.35 13.31 -0.80
CA ASN A 323 7.24 12.55 -1.38
C ASN A 323 6.63 11.46 -0.47
N ILE A 324 7.04 11.33 0.79
CA ILE A 324 6.42 10.40 1.76
C ILE A 324 4.91 10.68 1.91
N PRO A 325 4.47 11.94 2.12
CA PRO A 325 3.05 12.26 2.28
C PRO A 325 2.22 11.99 1.02
N LEU A 326 2.86 11.90 -0.15
CA LEU A 326 2.17 11.57 -1.39
C LEU A 326 1.64 10.12 -1.37
N LEU A 327 2.40 9.20 -0.77
CA LEU A 327 2.07 7.77 -0.76
C LEU A 327 1.07 7.41 0.34
N TYR A 328 1.24 8.02 1.52
CA TYR A 328 0.45 7.70 2.72
C TYR A 328 0.29 8.94 3.62
N PRO A 329 -0.79 9.04 4.42
CA PRO A 329 -0.91 10.09 5.40
C PRO A 329 0.18 9.98 6.46
N VAL A 330 0.99 11.01 6.63
CA VAL A 330 2.03 11.08 7.67
C VAL A 330 1.39 11.54 8.98
N VAL A 331 1.69 10.88 10.08
CA VAL A 331 1.25 11.30 11.43
C VAL A 331 2.36 12.11 12.08
N LEU A 332 2.04 13.33 12.50
CA LEU A 332 2.93 14.21 13.24
C LEU A 332 2.27 14.56 14.59
N ILE A 333 2.85 14.10 15.68
CA ILE A 333 2.34 14.35 17.03
C ILE A 333 3.28 15.36 17.71
N LEU A 334 2.73 16.51 18.06
CA LEU A 334 3.40 17.59 18.77
C LEU A 334 3.20 17.39 20.28
N VAL A 335 4.26 16.98 20.98
CA VAL A 335 4.25 16.74 22.42
C VAL A 335 4.72 17.98 23.14
N HIS A 336 3.84 18.53 23.98
CA HIS A 336 4.12 19.66 24.85
C HIS A 336 4.32 19.16 26.28
N LEU A 337 5.41 19.57 26.91
CA LEU A 337 5.67 19.25 28.31
C LEU A 337 5.22 20.40 29.22
N SER A 338 4.44 20.08 30.26
CA SER A 338 4.14 21.03 31.33
C SER A 338 4.39 20.38 32.69
N ILE A 339 5.50 20.78 33.32
CA ILE A 339 5.86 20.41 34.68
C ILE A 339 5.52 21.61 35.56
N SER A 340 4.50 21.48 36.41
CA SER A 340 4.07 22.55 37.32
C SER A 340 3.34 21.95 38.52
N GLU A 341 3.68 22.40 39.74
CA GLU A 341 2.97 22.06 40.97
C GLU A 341 1.52 22.58 40.97
N ASN A 342 1.24 23.64 40.20
CA ASN A 342 -0.11 24.18 40.00
C ASN A 342 -0.71 23.69 38.68
N ILE A 343 -1.90 23.09 38.75
CA ILE A 343 -2.71 22.58 37.63
C ILE A 343 -3.37 23.75 36.85
N SER A 344 -2.67 24.84 36.59
CA SER A 344 -3.15 25.84 35.64
C SER A 344 -2.82 25.36 34.23
N PHE A 345 -3.85 25.16 33.39
CA PHE A 345 -3.69 24.89 31.96
C PHE A 345 -2.81 26.00 31.36
N SER A 346 -1.54 25.71 31.10
CA SER A 346 -0.55 26.72 30.72
C SER A 346 -0.55 27.02 29.22
N ILE A 347 -1.28 26.24 28.42
CA ILE A 347 -1.43 26.47 26.98
C ILE A 347 -2.59 27.44 26.79
N GLY A 348 -2.27 28.66 26.37
CA GLY A 348 -3.28 29.68 26.08
C GLY A 348 -4.20 29.27 24.93
N LEU A 349 -5.45 29.74 24.96
CA LEU A 349 -6.42 29.52 23.88
C LEU A 349 -5.89 29.93 22.49
N GLU A 350 -4.98 30.91 22.47
CA GLU A 350 -4.29 31.37 21.26
C GLU A 350 -3.37 30.30 20.65
N GLU A 351 -2.64 29.54 21.46
CA GLU A 351 -1.73 28.50 20.99
C GLU A 351 -2.50 27.31 20.41
N LEU A 352 -3.59 26.90 21.07
CA LEU A 352 -4.53 25.92 20.53
C LEU A 352 -5.09 26.36 19.17
N THR A 353 -5.40 27.64 19.02
CA THR A 353 -5.90 28.20 17.77
C THR A 353 -4.84 28.16 16.66
N LYS A 354 -3.57 28.43 17.00
CA LYS A 354 -2.43 28.31 16.09
C LYS A 354 -2.25 26.87 15.61
N ILE A 355 -2.26 25.89 16.52
CA ILE A 355 -2.12 24.46 16.19
C ILE A 355 -3.26 24.00 15.26
N LYS A 356 -4.52 24.40 15.55
CA LYS A 356 -5.66 24.09 14.68
C LYS A 356 -5.53 24.66 13.28
N LYS A 357 -5.07 25.90 13.16
CA LYS A 357 -4.83 26.54 11.85
C LYS A 357 -3.73 25.81 11.08
N PHE A 358 -2.60 25.56 11.75
CA PHE A 358 -1.47 24.84 11.18
C PHE A 358 -1.87 23.44 10.69
N ALA A 359 -2.54 22.65 11.53
CA ALA A 359 -2.99 21.31 11.17
C ALA A 359 -3.89 21.30 9.92
N ARG A 360 -4.79 22.29 9.76
CA ARG A 360 -5.65 22.40 8.57
C ARG A 360 -4.88 22.71 7.30
N GLU A 361 -3.86 23.56 7.38
CA GLU A 361 -3.01 23.90 6.24
C GLU A 361 -2.18 22.68 5.82
N VAL A 362 -1.60 22.00 6.80
CA VAL A 362 -0.72 20.84 6.62
C VAL A 362 -1.49 19.57 6.21
N LYS A 363 -2.78 19.43 6.56
CA LYS A 363 -3.68 18.38 6.06
C LYS A 363 -3.74 18.35 4.53
N LYS A 364 -3.66 19.50 3.86
CA LYS A 364 -3.66 19.60 2.39
C LYS A 364 -2.45 18.92 1.76
N LYS A 365 -1.36 18.79 2.52
CA LYS A 365 -0.13 18.09 2.16
C LYS A 365 -0.15 16.61 2.60
N ASN A 366 -1.29 16.09 3.04
CA ASN A 366 -1.48 14.73 3.56
C ASN A 366 -0.65 14.42 4.83
N ILE A 367 -0.47 15.43 5.69
CA ILE A 367 0.17 15.28 6.99
C ILE A 367 -0.88 15.58 8.07
N LEU A 368 -1.07 14.65 8.99
CA LEU A 368 -2.04 14.69 10.08
C LEU A 368 -1.34 15.13 11.36
N VAL A 369 -1.61 16.37 11.78
CA VAL A 369 -0.97 16.97 12.94
C VAL A 369 -1.88 16.86 14.16
N TYR A 370 -1.38 16.26 15.24
CA TYR A 370 -2.06 16.14 16.53
C TYR A 370 -1.24 16.81 17.62
N GLY A 371 -1.90 17.32 18.67
CA GLY A 371 -1.25 17.79 19.88
C GLY A 371 -1.40 16.79 21.02
N LEU A 372 -0.35 16.64 21.83
CA LEU A 372 -0.35 15.87 23.06
C LEU A 372 0.31 16.68 24.17
N LEU A 373 -0.39 16.92 25.27
CA LEU A 373 0.15 17.58 26.45
C LEU A 373 0.47 16.51 27.50
N ILE A 374 1.73 16.43 27.91
CA ILE A 374 2.17 15.62 29.06
C ILE A 374 2.18 16.54 30.27
N GLN A 375 1.21 16.34 31.17
CA GLN A 375 1.07 17.15 32.38
C GLN A 375 1.55 16.38 33.60
N CYS A 376 2.66 16.83 34.20
CA CYS A 376 3.24 16.18 35.38
C CYS A 376 3.15 17.10 36.60
N LYS A 377 2.66 16.54 37.72
CA LYS A 377 2.60 17.23 39.02
C LYS A 377 3.94 17.19 39.75
N ASP A 378 4.67 16.08 39.62
CA ASP A 378 5.98 15.84 40.22
C ASP A 378 6.81 14.82 39.38
N HIS A 379 8.10 14.67 39.68
CA HIS A 379 8.97 13.71 38.98
C HIS A 379 8.60 12.25 39.25
N PHE A 380 7.86 11.94 40.32
CA PHE A 380 7.48 10.57 40.69
C PHE A 380 6.33 10.03 39.84
N SER A 381 5.42 10.90 39.39
CA SER A 381 4.30 10.55 38.49
C SER A 381 4.67 10.53 37.01
N LEU A 382 5.87 11.02 36.65
CA LEU A 382 6.30 11.18 35.25
C LEU A 382 6.20 9.89 34.43
N GLN A 383 6.60 8.74 34.99
CA GLN A 383 6.56 7.46 34.26
C GLN A 383 5.14 7.02 33.92
N GLU A 384 4.18 7.23 34.82
CA GLU A 384 2.77 6.85 34.61
C GLU A 384 2.14 7.73 33.54
N THR A 385 2.35 9.05 33.63
CA THR A 385 1.91 10.01 32.61
C THR A 385 2.54 9.71 31.24
N VAL A 386 3.82 9.35 31.19
CA VAL A 386 4.48 8.95 29.94
C VAL A 386 3.90 7.66 29.36
N ASN A 387 3.53 6.69 30.19
CA ASN A 387 2.86 5.48 29.72
C ASN A 387 1.48 5.78 29.12
N SER A 388 0.72 6.68 29.75
CA SER A 388 -0.55 7.21 29.21
C SER A 388 -0.33 7.91 27.87
N ALA A 389 0.69 8.77 27.78
CA ALA A 389 1.09 9.46 26.56
C ALA A 389 1.48 8.50 25.43
N ALA A 390 2.25 7.44 25.73
CA ALA A 390 2.61 6.40 24.77
C ALA A 390 1.38 5.66 24.23
N ALA A 391 0.40 5.36 25.08
CA ALA A 391 -0.85 4.73 24.67
C ALA A 391 -1.68 5.64 23.73
N LEU A 392 -1.80 6.93 24.06
CA LEU A 392 -2.46 7.92 23.21
C LEU A 392 -1.74 8.10 21.86
N THR A 393 -0.40 8.16 21.87
CA THR A 393 0.42 8.21 20.65
C THR A 393 0.12 7.02 19.75
N MET A 394 0.11 5.80 20.28
CA MET A 394 -0.21 4.60 19.50
C MET A 394 -1.64 4.60 18.98
N ALA A 395 -2.61 5.10 19.75
CA ALA A 395 -4.00 5.21 19.31
C ALA A 395 -4.13 6.16 18.11
N LEU A 396 -3.50 7.35 18.18
CA LEU A 396 -3.49 8.31 17.09
C LEU A 396 -2.84 7.76 15.82
N ILE A 397 -1.72 7.04 15.95
CA ILE A 397 -0.99 6.43 14.83
C ILE A 397 -1.80 5.31 14.16
N LYS A 398 -2.42 4.44 14.95
CA LYS A 398 -3.24 3.32 14.45
C LYS A 398 -4.52 3.81 13.80
N ASP A 399 -5.19 4.80 14.38
CA ASP A 399 -6.46 5.32 13.83
C ASP A 399 -6.22 6.19 12.59
N ARG A 400 -5.17 7.02 12.60
CA ARG A 400 -4.78 7.92 11.50
C ARG A 400 -5.96 8.78 11.03
N ASN A 401 -6.74 9.27 11.99
CA ASN A 401 -8.03 9.87 11.73
C ASN A 401 -7.91 11.38 11.48
N PRO A 402 -8.31 11.86 10.29
CA PRO A 402 -8.14 13.25 9.88
C PRO A 402 -9.11 14.22 10.57
N GLU A 403 -10.08 13.74 11.35
CA GLU A 403 -11.06 14.55 12.08
C GLU A 403 -10.54 14.99 13.47
N LEU A 404 -9.52 14.31 13.99
CA LEU A 404 -8.89 14.64 15.27
C LEU A 404 -7.70 15.60 15.15
N ILE A 405 -7.37 16.04 13.93
CA ILE A 405 -6.21 16.92 13.73
C ILE A 405 -6.39 18.27 14.42
N GLY A 406 -5.28 18.83 14.88
CA GLY A 406 -5.24 20.11 15.59
C GLY A 406 -5.88 20.08 16.97
N GLN A 407 -6.36 18.93 17.44
CA GLN A 407 -6.79 18.75 18.83
C GLN A 407 -5.58 18.55 19.73
N LEU A 408 -5.70 18.99 20.99
CA LEU A 408 -4.72 18.75 22.04
C LEU A 408 -5.29 17.70 23.00
N LEU A 409 -4.73 16.50 22.98
CA LEU A 409 -5.00 15.47 23.98
C LEU A 409 -4.14 15.73 25.22
N VAL A 410 -4.59 15.28 26.38
CA VAL A 410 -3.86 15.42 27.65
C VAL A 410 -3.59 14.03 28.21
N ALA A 411 -2.33 13.75 28.51
CA ALA A 411 -1.85 12.55 29.17
C ALA A 411 -1.57 12.80 30.64
#